data_AF-A0A971J6J6-F1
#
_entry.id   AF-A0A971J6J6-F1
#
_cell.length_a   1.000
_cell.length_b   1.000
_cell.length_c   1.000
_cell.angle_alpha   90.00
_cell.angle_beta   90.00
_cell.angle_gamma   90.00
#
_symmetry.space_group_name_H-M   'P 1'
#
loop_
_entity.id
_entity.type
_entity.pdbx_description
1 polymer ?
#
loop_
_entity_poly.entity_id
_entity_poly.type
_entity_poly.pdbx_seq_one_letter_code
_entity_poly.pdbx_strand_id
1 'polypeptide(L)'
;MASVEKIYRLISSMKTGLVLLGLIGLMSAIGTGFRPNTFFQTSLFKLMLLLLFLNMGLCTLNQLIRCMKRSSKSWGKNRLRQAGLLLLHGGVVLILVGGTVNSYFGHSGELRIVEGNKVDVARVIPTEKPVLLRLDAFKIEFNADGSPSQYYSHVSILEGNKAKGNYRISVNHPLNYGGIKAYQQSFGYLVKVRGESATGEKVEKSLHEGEFLEIPGTERTVKVYKYIPNFAPNYGMDSKTLRPDNPRIVFSVYENGKLLGVGAAPWGKRIKIDNRIYVTFKGVQPFTVLKVKSDPGLPLAAAGGVMLVTGVCLAQCLAPVGKRGKQSASSERKLEPVGGIMDGLQ
;
A
#
# COMPACT_ATOMS: atom_id res chain seq x y z
N MET A 1 24.75 -41.82 -7.02
CA MET A 1 23.59 -41.48 -7.90
C MET A 1 22.23 -41.65 -7.22
N ALA A 2 21.97 -42.74 -6.48
CA ALA A 2 20.68 -42.98 -5.80
C ALA A 2 20.23 -41.86 -4.83
N SER A 3 21.15 -41.25 -4.08
CA SER A 3 20.83 -40.17 -3.13
C SER A 3 20.37 -38.89 -3.82
N VAL A 4 20.96 -38.53 -4.97
CA VAL A 4 20.62 -37.33 -5.75
C VAL A 4 19.21 -37.46 -6.32
N GLU A 5 18.87 -38.63 -6.84
CA GLU A 5 17.55 -38.89 -7.39
C GLU A 5 16.44 -38.87 -6.32
N LYS A 6 16.73 -39.40 -5.12
CA LYS A 6 15.81 -39.34 -3.98
C LYS A 6 15.55 -37.91 -3.53
N ILE A 7 16.61 -37.08 -3.46
CA ILE A 7 16.50 -35.65 -3.13
C ILE A 7 15.69 -34.92 -4.20
N TYR A 8 15.98 -35.15 -5.49
CA TYR A 8 15.23 -34.52 -6.59
C TYR A 8 13.73 -34.85 -6.51
N ARG A 9 13.37 -36.13 -6.35
CA ARG A 9 11.96 -36.55 -6.24
C ARG A 9 11.26 -35.93 -5.04
N LEU A 10 11.97 -35.75 -3.92
CA LEU A 10 11.42 -35.07 -2.73
C LEU A 10 11.17 -33.59 -3.01
N ILE A 11 12.15 -32.88 -3.57
CA ILE A 11 12.06 -31.44 -3.85
C ILE A 11 11.05 -31.16 -4.98
N SER A 12 10.87 -32.06 -5.95
CA SER A 12 9.92 -31.87 -7.07
C SER A 12 8.53 -32.49 -6.80
N SER A 13 8.22 -32.87 -5.56
CA SER A 13 6.95 -33.52 -5.21
C SER A 13 5.86 -32.49 -4.88
N MET A 14 4.63 -32.78 -5.32
CA MET A 14 3.43 -32.00 -4.98
C MET A 14 3.18 -31.96 -3.46
N LYS A 15 3.45 -33.06 -2.75
CA LYS A 15 3.24 -33.13 -1.29
C LYS A 15 4.14 -32.13 -0.57
N THR A 16 5.40 -32.06 -0.97
CA THR A 16 6.37 -31.10 -0.43
C THR A 16 5.94 -29.67 -0.70
N GLY A 17 5.44 -29.38 -1.90
CA GLY A 17 4.91 -28.05 -2.24
C GLY A 17 3.74 -27.63 -1.36
N LEU A 18 2.78 -28.53 -1.11
CA LEU A 18 1.63 -28.26 -0.23
C LEU A 18 2.06 -28.03 1.23
N VAL A 19 3.01 -28.80 1.75
CA VAL A 19 3.57 -28.60 3.08
C VAL A 19 4.26 -27.24 3.18
N LEU A 20 5.11 -26.89 2.21
CA LEU A 20 5.78 -25.59 2.15
C LEU A 20 4.78 -24.44 2.12
N LEU A 21 3.73 -24.55 1.30
CA LEU A 21 2.68 -23.54 1.21
C LEU A 21 1.94 -23.36 2.54
N GLY A 22 1.59 -24.47 3.22
CA GLY A 22 0.96 -24.43 4.54
C GLY A 22 1.85 -23.78 5.61
N LEU A 23 3.15 -24.11 5.61
CA LEU A 23 4.12 -23.50 6.53
C LEU A 23 4.29 -21.99 6.26
N ILE A 24 4.37 -21.57 5.00
CA ILE A 24 4.43 -20.15 4.63
C ILE A 24 3.16 -19.43 5.07
N GLY A 25 1.98 -20.04 4.91
CA GLY A 25 0.72 -19.48 5.37
C GLY A 25 0.68 -19.30 6.89
N LEU A 26 1.08 -20.32 7.64
CA LEU A 26 1.17 -20.26 9.12
C LEU A 26 2.18 -19.19 9.58
N MET A 27 3.37 -19.17 8.98
CA MET A 27 4.39 -18.16 9.26
C MET A 27 3.92 -16.76 8.92
N SER A 28 3.18 -16.58 7.82
CA SER A 28 2.60 -15.28 7.45
C SER A 28 1.59 -14.82 8.50
N ALA A 29 0.70 -15.71 8.98
CA ALA A 29 -0.28 -15.38 10.02
C ALA A 29 0.39 -14.96 11.34
N ILE A 30 1.41 -15.71 11.78
CA ILE A 30 2.20 -15.36 12.96
C ILE A 30 2.93 -14.02 12.74
N GLY A 31 3.59 -13.87 11.59
CA GLY A 31 4.36 -12.69 11.24
C GLY A 31 3.55 -11.40 11.27
N THR A 32 2.33 -11.44 10.72
CA THR A 32 1.39 -10.32 10.75
C THR A 32 1.00 -9.93 12.18
N GLY A 33 0.84 -10.90 13.09
CA GLY A 33 0.45 -10.65 14.47
C GLY A 33 1.55 -10.02 15.34
N PHE A 34 2.81 -10.41 15.14
CA PHE A 34 3.92 -9.95 15.99
C PHE A 34 4.74 -8.80 15.40
N ARG A 35 5.09 -8.86 14.11
CA ARG A 35 6.02 -7.92 13.46
C ARG A 35 5.64 -7.66 11.99
N PRO A 36 4.51 -6.98 11.72
CA PRO A 36 3.95 -6.87 10.38
C PRO A 36 4.88 -6.19 9.36
N ASN A 37 5.73 -5.25 9.80
CA ASN A 37 6.58 -4.47 8.90
C ASN A 37 7.94 -5.13 8.58
N THR A 38 8.44 -6.02 9.44
CA THR A 38 9.81 -6.57 9.31
C THR A 38 9.84 -8.08 9.10
N PHE A 39 8.80 -8.81 9.49
CA PHE A 39 8.77 -10.27 9.41
C PHE A 39 9.00 -10.79 7.99
N PHE A 40 8.32 -10.22 7.00
CA PHE A 40 8.42 -10.63 5.60
C PHE A 40 9.80 -10.36 4.97
N GLN A 41 10.63 -9.54 5.61
CA GLN A 41 12.00 -9.25 5.16
C GLN A 41 13.04 -10.20 5.77
N THR A 42 12.66 -11.03 6.74
CA THR A 42 13.57 -11.96 7.41
C THR A 42 14.12 -13.02 6.46
N SER A 43 15.38 -13.43 6.68
CA SER A 43 16.03 -14.46 5.86
C SER A 43 15.30 -15.79 5.90
N LEU A 44 14.67 -16.14 7.04
CA LEU A 44 13.88 -17.37 7.16
C LEU A 44 12.67 -17.36 6.23
N PHE A 45 11.89 -16.27 6.23
CA PHE A 45 10.72 -16.17 5.36
C PHE A 45 11.13 -16.19 3.88
N LYS A 46 12.20 -15.46 3.53
CA LYS A 46 12.78 -15.48 2.18
C LYS A 46 13.28 -16.89 1.77
N LEU A 47 13.90 -17.63 2.68
CA LEU A 47 14.33 -19.01 2.45
C LEU A 47 13.13 -19.92 2.17
N MET A 48 12.03 -19.79 2.92
CA MET A 48 10.82 -20.57 2.65
C MET A 48 10.23 -20.27 1.27
N LEU A 49 10.17 -19.00 0.88
CA LEU A 49 9.74 -18.60 -0.47
C LEU A 49 10.68 -19.14 -1.55
N LEU A 50 11.99 -19.14 -1.32
CA LEU A 50 12.97 -19.72 -2.24
C LEU A 50 12.77 -21.23 -2.39
N LEU A 51 12.55 -21.96 -1.30
CA LEU A 51 12.28 -23.40 -1.34
C LEU A 51 10.98 -23.70 -2.10
N LEU A 52 9.94 -22.90 -1.88
CA LEU A 52 8.69 -22.99 -2.65
C LEU A 52 8.93 -22.70 -4.14
N PHE A 53 9.71 -21.67 -4.47
CA PHE A 53 10.07 -21.33 -5.83
C PHE A 53 10.79 -22.47 -6.55
N LEU A 54 11.79 -23.08 -5.91
CA LEU A 54 12.52 -24.23 -6.45
C LEU A 54 11.59 -25.44 -6.63
N ASN A 55 10.77 -25.76 -5.63
CA ASN A 55 9.80 -26.85 -5.71
C ASN A 55 8.82 -26.65 -6.88
N MET A 56 8.23 -25.46 -6.99
CA MET A 56 7.24 -25.14 -8.03
C MET A 56 7.88 -25.09 -9.41
N GLY A 57 9.09 -24.55 -9.54
CA GLY A 57 9.85 -24.56 -10.79
C GLY A 57 10.10 -25.99 -11.29
N LEU A 58 10.58 -26.87 -10.41
CA LEU A 58 10.81 -28.29 -10.75
C LEU A 58 9.52 -29.05 -11.05
N CYS A 59 8.45 -28.81 -10.28
CA CYS A 59 7.13 -29.39 -10.57
C CYS A 59 6.61 -28.97 -11.95
N THR A 60 6.72 -27.68 -12.28
CA THR A 60 6.31 -27.10 -13.57
C THR A 60 7.10 -27.71 -14.71
N LEU A 61 8.42 -27.82 -14.58
CA LEU A 61 9.29 -28.44 -15.58
C LEU A 61 8.92 -29.92 -15.80
N ASN A 62 8.71 -30.68 -14.72
CA ASN A 62 8.28 -32.08 -14.81
C ASN A 62 6.89 -32.24 -15.45
N GLN A 63 6.00 -31.28 -15.24
CA GLN A 63 4.68 -31.27 -15.86
C GLN A 63 4.77 -30.92 -17.35
N LEU A 64 5.62 -29.96 -17.72
CA LEU A 64 5.90 -29.59 -19.09
C LEU A 64 6.51 -30.76 -19.86
N ILE A 65 7.55 -31.41 -19.33
CA ILE A 65 8.20 -32.59 -19.95
C ILE A 65 7.18 -33.73 -20.13
N ARG A 66 6.34 -33.99 -19.12
CA ARG A 66 5.28 -35.01 -19.24
C ARG A 66 4.27 -34.65 -20.33
N CYS A 67 3.89 -33.39 -20.47
CA CYS A 67 3.00 -32.96 -21.56
C CYS A 67 3.66 -33.12 -22.93
N MET A 68 4.92 -32.71 -23.09
CA MET A 68 5.67 -32.84 -24.35
C MET A 68 5.85 -34.31 -24.77
N LYS A 69 6.21 -35.19 -23.82
CA LYS A 69 6.35 -36.64 -24.09
C LYS A 69 5.02 -37.33 -24.43
N ARG A 70 3.90 -36.78 -23.97
CA ARG A 70 2.55 -37.35 -24.18
C ARG A 70 1.88 -36.81 -25.44
N SER A 71 2.65 -36.30 -26.40
CA SER A 71 2.19 -35.92 -27.74
C SER A 71 1.70 -37.16 -28.51
N SER A 72 0.52 -37.67 -28.14
CA SER A 72 -0.16 -38.75 -28.85
C SER A 72 -1.69 -38.65 -28.72
N LYS A 73 -2.32 -38.36 -29.86
CA LYS A 73 -3.60 -38.90 -30.36
C LYS A 73 -4.89 -38.82 -29.52
N SER A 74 -5.11 -37.77 -28.73
CA SER A 74 -6.46 -37.45 -28.21
C SER A 74 -6.72 -35.94 -28.22
N TRP A 75 -7.74 -35.53 -28.97
CA TRP A 75 -8.27 -34.17 -29.01
C TRP A 75 -9.46 -34.07 -28.04
N GLY A 76 -9.50 -33.01 -27.20
CA GLY A 76 -10.63 -32.72 -26.31
C GLY A 76 -10.27 -32.21 -24.89
N LYS A 77 -11.25 -32.33 -23.97
CA LYS A 77 -11.24 -31.80 -22.58
C LYS A 77 -9.98 -32.14 -21.76
N ASN A 78 -9.32 -33.27 -22.04
CA ASN A 78 -8.09 -33.67 -21.34
C ASN A 78 -6.88 -32.77 -21.65
N ARG A 79 -6.74 -32.24 -22.88
CA ARG A 79 -5.65 -31.30 -23.20
C ARG A 79 -5.86 -29.94 -22.52
N LEU A 80 -7.12 -29.48 -22.47
CA LEU A 80 -7.45 -28.20 -21.87
C LEU A 80 -7.27 -28.22 -20.34
N ARG A 81 -7.62 -29.33 -19.68
CA ARG A 81 -7.29 -29.56 -18.27
C ARG A 81 -5.77 -29.60 -18.01
N GLN A 82 -5.00 -30.26 -18.89
CA GLN A 82 -3.54 -30.30 -18.77
C GLN A 82 -2.91 -28.92 -18.96
N ALA A 83 -3.39 -28.15 -19.93
CA ALA A 83 -3.00 -26.75 -20.14
C ALA A 83 -3.37 -25.89 -18.92
N GLY A 84 -4.57 -26.06 -18.34
CA GLY A 84 -4.99 -25.37 -17.13
C GLY A 84 -4.08 -25.63 -15.94
N LEU A 85 -3.68 -26.89 -15.71
CA LEU A 85 -2.72 -27.22 -14.65
C LEU A 85 -1.33 -26.62 -14.91
N LEU A 86 -0.87 -26.60 -16.17
CA LEU A 86 0.42 -25.98 -16.51
C LEU A 86 0.38 -24.45 -16.31
N LEU A 87 -0.72 -23.80 -16.70
CA LEU A 87 -0.94 -22.37 -16.48
C LEU A 87 -1.02 -22.02 -14.99
N LEU A 88 -1.64 -22.87 -14.18
CA LEU A 88 -1.71 -22.69 -12.72
C LEU A 88 -0.30 -22.68 -12.12
N HIS A 89 0.48 -23.74 -12.35
CA HIS A 89 1.84 -23.85 -11.81
C HIS A 89 2.77 -22.77 -12.39
N GLY A 90 2.71 -22.52 -13.69
CA GLY A 90 3.47 -21.46 -14.36
C GLY A 90 3.11 -20.07 -13.83
N GLY A 91 1.83 -19.81 -13.54
CA GLY A 91 1.36 -18.59 -12.92
C GLY A 91 1.94 -18.36 -11.52
N VAL A 92 1.93 -19.39 -10.66
CA VAL A 92 2.59 -19.34 -9.34
C VAL A 92 4.08 -19.03 -9.47
N VAL A 93 4.79 -19.72 -10.37
CA VAL A 93 6.22 -19.47 -10.62
C VAL A 93 6.44 -18.03 -11.07
N LEU A 94 5.64 -17.52 -11.99
CA LEU A 94 5.77 -16.15 -12.50
C LEU A 94 5.47 -15.09 -11.44
N ILE A 95 4.51 -15.34 -10.54
CA ILE A 95 4.26 -14.51 -9.34
C ILE A 95 5.51 -14.46 -8.45
N LEU A 96 6.11 -15.62 -8.18
CA LEU A 96 7.31 -15.72 -7.35
C LEU A 96 8.50 -14.99 -8.02
N VAL A 97 8.70 -15.15 -9.33
CA VAL A 97 9.71 -14.39 -10.10
C VAL A 97 9.46 -12.89 -9.97
N GLY A 98 8.22 -12.43 -10.21
CA GLY A 98 7.86 -11.02 -10.07
C GLY A 98 8.12 -10.49 -8.66
N GLY A 99 7.75 -11.25 -7.63
CA GLY A 99 8.06 -10.92 -6.24
C GLY A 99 9.55 -10.84 -5.96
N THR A 100 10.35 -11.77 -6.48
CA THR A 100 11.82 -11.74 -6.37
C THR A 100 12.40 -10.50 -7.05
N VAL A 101 12.02 -10.21 -8.31
CA VAL A 101 12.46 -9.01 -9.02
C VAL A 101 12.12 -7.75 -8.22
N ASN A 102 10.90 -7.66 -7.68
CA ASN A 102 10.49 -6.52 -6.85
C ASN A 102 11.26 -6.44 -5.52
N SER A 103 11.63 -7.58 -4.92
CA SER A 103 12.39 -7.58 -3.68
C SER A 103 13.83 -7.11 -3.85
N TYR A 104 14.43 -7.28 -5.04
CA TYR A 104 15.81 -6.86 -5.31
C TYR A 104 15.89 -5.48 -5.95
N PHE A 105 14.94 -5.13 -6.83
CA PHE A 105 14.97 -3.90 -7.63
C PHE A 105 13.82 -2.94 -7.34
N GLY A 106 12.89 -3.31 -6.47
CA GLY A 106 11.79 -2.44 -6.05
C GLY A 106 12.27 -1.41 -5.03
N HIS A 107 11.84 -0.17 -5.21
CA HIS A 107 12.20 0.94 -4.34
C HIS A 107 10.97 1.74 -3.94
N SER A 108 10.98 2.28 -2.72
CA SER A 108 9.93 3.17 -2.25
C SER A 108 10.46 4.22 -1.29
N GLY A 109 9.91 5.43 -1.35
CA GLY A 109 10.18 6.46 -0.36
C GLY A 109 9.14 7.56 -0.38
N GLU A 110 9.30 8.54 0.50
CA GLU A 110 8.34 9.62 0.73
C GLU A 110 8.93 10.97 0.36
N LEU A 111 8.22 11.71 -0.50
CA LEU A 111 8.57 13.08 -0.86
C LEU A 111 7.58 14.04 -0.22
N ARG A 112 8.10 14.98 0.57
CA ARG A 112 7.36 16.16 1.02
C ARG A 112 7.65 17.32 0.08
N ILE A 113 6.61 17.90 -0.51
CA ILE A 113 6.75 19.03 -1.44
C ILE A 113 5.83 20.15 -0.98
N VAL A 114 6.44 21.28 -0.66
CA VAL A 114 5.72 22.53 -0.33
C VAL A 114 5.21 23.14 -1.64
N GLU A 115 4.02 23.72 -1.61
CA GLU A 115 3.42 24.36 -2.78
C GLU A 115 4.35 25.46 -3.34
N GLY A 116 4.59 25.43 -4.65
CA GLY A 116 5.56 26.28 -5.36
C GLY A 116 6.97 25.68 -5.44
N ASN A 117 7.33 24.72 -4.59
CA ASN A 117 8.67 24.13 -4.56
C ASN A 117 8.79 22.92 -5.50
N LYS A 118 10.03 22.61 -5.86
CA LYS A 118 10.40 21.42 -6.63
C LYS A 118 11.33 20.49 -5.84
N VAL A 119 11.19 19.19 -6.06
CA VAL A 119 12.05 18.15 -5.48
C VAL A 119 12.46 17.17 -6.57
N ASP A 120 13.65 16.61 -6.46
CA ASP A 120 14.07 15.50 -7.31
C ASP A 120 13.60 14.18 -6.70
N VAL A 121 12.93 13.36 -7.50
CA VAL A 121 12.53 12.01 -7.12
C VAL A 121 13.74 11.12 -6.80
N ALA A 122 14.90 11.40 -7.41
CA ALA A 122 16.16 10.70 -7.15
C ALA A 122 16.59 10.74 -5.67
N ARG A 123 16.06 11.66 -4.87
CA ARG A 123 16.34 11.76 -3.41
C ARG A 123 15.82 10.58 -2.61
N VAL A 124 14.81 9.86 -3.11
CA VAL A 124 14.13 8.80 -2.34
C VAL A 124 14.12 7.45 -3.04
N ILE A 125 14.25 7.43 -4.37
CA ILE A 125 14.39 6.20 -5.15
C ILE A 125 15.44 6.41 -6.25
N PRO A 126 16.21 5.39 -6.63
CA PRO A 126 17.15 5.50 -7.74
C PRO A 126 16.39 5.67 -9.06
N THR A 127 16.86 6.58 -9.90
CA THR A 127 16.30 6.88 -11.22
C THR A 127 17.43 7.05 -12.22
N GLU A 128 17.28 6.50 -13.43
CA GLU A 128 18.30 6.65 -14.50
C GLU A 128 18.48 8.11 -14.94
N LYS A 129 17.41 8.90 -14.89
CA LYS A 129 17.40 10.33 -15.21
C LYS A 129 16.72 11.12 -14.09
N PRO A 130 17.21 12.34 -13.76
CA PRO A 130 16.54 13.21 -12.79
C PRO A 130 15.08 13.45 -13.16
N VAL A 131 14.18 13.26 -12.20
CA VAL A 131 12.75 13.56 -12.36
C VAL A 131 12.40 14.63 -11.34
N LEU A 132 12.41 15.89 -11.80
CA LEU A 132 12.06 17.03 -10.96
C LEU A 132 10.55 17.20 -10.92
N LEU A 133 9.96 17.03 -9.73
CA LEU A 133 8.54 17.21 -9.48
C LEU A 133 8.32 18.54 -8.75
N ARG A 134 7.54 19.44 -9.35
CA ARG A 134 7.09 20.68 -8.71
C ARG A 134 5.63 20.54 -8.27
N LEU A 135 5.32 20.93 -7.03
CA LEU A 135 3.93 21.06 -6.61
C LEU A 135 3.42 22.44 -7.03
N ASP A 136 2.53 22.48 -8.01
CA ASP A 136 1.94 23.74 -8.49
C ASP A 136 0.83 24.22 -7.57
N ALA A 137 -0.02 23.30 -7.10
CA ALA A 137 -1.07 23.58 -6.14
C ALA A 137 -1.51 22.32 -5.39
N PHE A 138 -1.86 22.46 -4.11
CA PHE A 138 -2.59 21.44 -3.36
C PHE A 138 -4.01 21.93 -3.05
N LYS A 139 -5.01 21.10 -3.36
CA LYS A 139 -6.42 21.43 -3.14
C LYS A 139 -7.14 20.29 -2.42
N ILE A 140 -8.07 20.65 -1.55
CA ILE A 140 -9.02 19.74 -0.92
C ILE A 140 -10.39 20.14 -1.43
N GLU A 141 -11.11 19.20 -2.03
CA GLU A 141 -12.53 19.37 -2.33
C GLU A 141 -13.35 18.89 -1.14
N PHE A 142 -14.35 19.67 -0.77
CA PHE A 142 -15.19 19.40 0.41
C PHE A 142 -16.62 19.08 -0.02
N ASN A 143 -17.26 18.18 0.73
CA ASN A 143 -18.69 18.00 0.70
C ASN A 143 -19.41 19.22 1.31
N ALA A 144 -20.73 19.30 1.18
CA ALA A 144 -21.53 20.39 1.74
C ALA A 144 -21.35 20.53 3.26
N ASP A 145 -21.21 19.41 3.97
CA ASP A 145 -20.97 19.33 5.42
C ASP A 145 -19.55 19.74 5.85
N GLY A 146 -18.65 20.03 4.90
CA GLY A 146 -17.26 20.42 5.16
C GLY A 146 -16.29 19.27 5.36
N SER A 147 -16.74 18.01 5.23
CA SER A 147 -15.86 16.84 5.19
C SER A 147 -15.09 16.78 3.87
N PRO A 148 -13.83 16.30 3.87
CA PRO A 148 -13.04 16.18 2.64
C PRO A 148 -13.60 15.06 1.74
N SER A 149 -13.85 15.37 0.48
CA SER A 149 -14.29 14.43 -0.55
C SER A 149 -13.12 13.93 -1.41
N GLN A 150 -12.15 14.81 -1.70
CA GLN A 150 -10.98 14.47 -2.51
C GLN A 150 -9.80 15.39 -2.21
N TYR A 151 -8.60 14.87 -2.42
CA TYR A 151 -7.34 15.59 -2.30
C TYR A 151 -6.63 15.60 -3.64
N TYR A 152 -6.22 16.78 -4.10
CA TYR A 152 -5.55 16.97 -5.38
C TYR A 152 -4.19 17.61 -5.18
N SER A 153 -3.14 16.93 -5.65
CA SER A 153 -1.83 17.52 -5.87
C SER A 153 -1.67 17.78 -7.38
N HIS A 154 -1.71 19.05 -7.78
CA HIS A 154 -1.36 19.47 -9.13
C HIS A 154 0.15 19.58 -9.22
N VAL A 155 0.76 18.77 -10.10
CA VAL A 155 2.21 18.66 -10.18
C VAL A 155 2.70 18.82 -11.61
N SER A 156 3.84 19.49 -11.76
CA SER A 156 4.57 19.61 -13.01
C SER A 156 5.82 18.73 -12.97
N ILE A 157 6.05 17.95 -14.01
CA ILE A 157 7.35 17.30 -14.23
C ILE A 157 8.23 18.24 -15.03
N LEU A 158 9.43 18.53 -14.54
CA LEU A 158 10.36 19.47 -15.15
C LEU A 158 11.54 18.73 -15.78
N GLU A 159 11.95 19.18 -16.96
CA GLU A 159 13.21 18.80 -17.63
C GLU A 159 14.07 20.07 -17.73
N GLY A 160 15.08 20.18 -16.87
CA GLY A 160 15.75 21.45 -16.60
C GLY A 160 14.82 22.47 -15.95
N ASN A 161 14.56 23.59 -16.63
CA ASN A 161 13.63 24.65 -16.18
C ASN A 161 12.30 24.68 -16.96
N LYS A 162 12.08 23.78 -17.92
CA LYS A 162 10.82 23.73 -18.70
C LYS A 162 9.90 22.65 -18.14
N ALA A 163 8.62 22.97 -18.04
CA ALA A 163 7.58 21.99 -17.71
C ALA A 163 7.39 21.05 -18.91
N LYS A 164 7.64 19.76 -18.68
CA LYS A 164 7.43 18.69 -19.65
C LYS A 164 5.97 18.24 -19.71
N GLY A 165 5.26 18.37 -18.59
CA GLY A 165 3.85 18.06 -18.50
C GLY A 165 3.26 18.41 -17.13
N ASN A 166 1.96 18.65 -17.12
CA ASN A 166 1.17 18.92 -15.92
C ASN A 166 0.30 17.71 -15.62
N TYR A 167 0.28 17.30 -14.37
CA TYR A 167 -0.41 16.11 -13.90
C TYR A 167 -1.21 16.42 -12.64
N ARG A 168 -2.18 15.57 -12.36
CA ARG A 168 -2.99 15.65 -11.15
C ARG A 168 -2.94 14.30 -10.45
N ILE A 169 -2.45 14.31 -9.22
CA ILE A 169 -2.44 13.14 -8.33
C ILE A 169 -3.61 13.29 -7.37
N SER A 170 -4.39 12.21 -7.21
CA SER A 170 -5.45 12.14 -6.20
C SER A 170 -5.57 10.75 -5.60
N VAL A 171 -6.43 10.59 -4.60
CA VAL A 171 -6.66 9.28 -3.98
C VAL A 171 -7.13 8.29 -5.07
N ASN A 172 -6.55 7.08 -5.06
CA ASN A 172 -6.73 6.02 -6.06
C ASN A 172 -6.29 6.35 -7.50
N HIS A 173 -5.77 7.54 -7.76
CA HIS A 173 -5.34 7.99 -9.08
C HIS A 173 -3.89 8.51 -8.99
N PRO A 174 -2.90 7.60 -8.87
CA PRO A 174 -1.50 7.98 -8.78
C PRO A 174 -0.99 8.52 -10.11
N LEU A 175 0.05 9.36 -10.04
CA LEU A 175 0.87 9.66 -11.21
C LEU A 175 1.65 8.39 -11.59
N ASN A 176 1.65 8.05 -12.88
CA ASN A 176 2.52 7.03 -13.46
C ASN A 176 3.41 7.70 -14.51
N TYR A 177 4.72 7.72 -14.28
CA TYR A 177 5.66 8.36 -15.21
C TYR A 177 7.02 7.68 -15.15
N GLY A 178 7.55 7.25 -16.31
CA GLY A 178 8.92 6.70 -16.40
C GLY A 178 9.17 5.48 -15.49
N GLY A 179 8.19 4.60 -15.33
CA GLY A 179 8.28 3.44 -14.43
C GLY A 179 8.05 3.75 -12.94
N ILE A 180 7.85 5.02 -12.59
CA ILE A 180 7.62 5.51 -11.24
C ILE A 180 6.12 5.74 -11.02
N LYS A 181 5.64 5.39 -9.82
CA LYS A 181 4.31 5.71 -9.34
C LYS A 181 4.37 6.64 -8.14
N ALA A 182 3.65 7.75 -8.16
CA ALA A 182 3.52 8.65 -7.02
C ALA A 182 2.08 8.70 -6.52
N TYR A 183 1.89 8.27 -5.27
CA TYR A 183 0.60 8.19 -4.59
C TYR A 183 0.45 9.33 -3.60
N GLN A 184 -0.73 9.94 -3.54
CA GLN A 184 -1.09 10.84 -2.45
C GLN A 184 -1.08 10.05 -1.13
N GLN A 185 -0.17 10.37 -0.21
CA GLN A 185 -0.08 9.68 1.08
C GLN A 185 -0.59 10.54 2.24
N SER A 186 -0.17 11.80 2.31
CA SER A 186 -0.59 12.73 3.37
C SER A 186 -0.41 14.18 2.90
N PHE A 187 -0.76 15.15 3.73
CA PHE A 187 -0.59 16.57 3.45
C PHE A 187 -0.42 17.34 4.78
N GLY A 188 -0.10 18.62 4.68
CA GLY A 188 -0.11 19.50 5.83
C GLY A 188 0.11 20.95 5.42
N TYR A 189 0.40 21.78 6.42
CA TYR A 189 0.55 23.21 6.26
C TYR A 189 1.81 23.71 6.95
N LEU A 190 2.49 24.67 6.32
CA LEU A 190 3.43 25.56 6.98
C LEU A 190 2.70 26.83 7.38
N VAL A 191 2.93 27.34 8.58
CA VAL A 191 2.37 28.61 9.03
C VAL A 191 3.35 29.73 8.70
N LYS A 192 2.91 30.74 7.95
CA LYS A 192 3.72 31.94 7.67
C LYS A 192 3.66 32.87 8.88
N VAL A 193 4.74 32.94 9.64
CA VAL A 193 4.85 33.74 10.87
C VAL A 193 5.76 34.93 10.64
N ARG A 194 5.31 36.12 11.05
CA ARG A 194 6.10 37.34 11.10
C ARG A 194 6.24 37.82 12.53
N GLY A 195 7.47 37.96 13.00
CA GLY A 195 7.82 38.59 14.27
C GLY A 195 8.29 40.03 14.03
N GLU A 196 7.98 40.92 14.95
CA GLU A 196 8.42 42.32 14.95
C GLU A 196 8.91 42.68 16.36
N SER A 197 10.15 43.12 16.46
CA SER A 197 10.80 43.50 17.73
C SER A 197 10.47 44.93 18.14
N ALA A 198 10.87 45.31 19.36
CA ALA A 198 10.69 46.66 19.87
C ALA A 198 11.46 47.74 19.09
N THR A 199 12.53 47.36 18.39
CA THR A 199 13.32 48.24 17.51
C THR A 199 12.73 48.40 16.11
N GLY A 200 11.67 47.65 15.79
CA GLY A 200 11.02 47.62 14.47
C GLY A 200 11.62 46.61 13.49
N GLU A 201 12.66 45.87 13.91
CA GLU A 201 13.22 44.77 13.13
C GLU A 201 12.19 43.65 12.94
N LYS A 202 12.16 43.07 11.74
CA LYS A 202 11.16 42.07 11.33
C LYS A 202 11.83 40.80 10.85
N VAL A 203 11.30 39.67 11.29
CA VAL A 203 11.66 38.34 10.79
C VAL A 203 10.42 37.64 10.26
N GLU A 204 10.55 36.90 9.17
CA GLU A 204 9.46 36.13 8.58
C GLU A 204 9.95 34.74 8.20
N LYS A 205 9.24 33.70 8.66
CA LYS A 205 9.54 32.30 8.35
C LYS A 205 8.24 31.52 8.12
N SER A 206 8.33 30.46 7.31
CA SER A 206 7.27 29.46 7.18
C SER A 206 7.64 28.28 8.06
N LEU A 207 6.83 28.00 9.08
CA LEU A 207 7.15 27.06 10.16
C LEU A 207 6.19 25.87 10.17
N HIS A 208 6.71 24.70 10.50
CA HIS A 208 5.92 23.54 10.87
C HIS A 208 5.31 23.71 12.26
N GLU A 209 4.25 22.95 12.53
CA GLU A 209 3.78 22.75 13.89
C GLU A 209 4.91 22.16 14.75
N GLY A 210 5.12 22.74 15.93
CA GLY A 210 6.23 22.40 16.83
C GLY A 210 7.44 23.31 16.71
N GLU A 211 7.61 24.06 15.63
CA GLU A 211 8.77 24.93 15.41
C GLU A 211 8.62 26.30 16.06
N PHE A 212 9.77 26.94 16.28
CA PHE A 212 9.90 28.23 16.96
C PHE A 212 10.35 29.32 16.00
N LEU A 213 9.81 30.52 16.20
CA LEU A 213 10.33 31.77 15.66
C LEU A 213 11.04 32.53 16.77
N GLU A 214 12.33 32.78 16.60
CA GLU A 214 13.08 33.72 17.45
C GLU A 214 12.75 35.16 17.06
N ILE A 215 12.48 36.02 18.04
CA ILE A 215 12.21 37.43 17.82
C ILE A 215 13.53 38.21 17.89
N PRO A 216 13.92 38.94 16.83
CA PRO A 216 15.20 39.64 16.78
C PRO A 216 15.41 40.61 17.94
N GLY A 217 16.63 40.65 18.46
CA GLY A 217 17.02 41.55 19.56
C GLY A 217 16.41 41.21 20.91
N THR A 218 15.81 40.02 21.09
CA THR A 218 15.20 39.58 22.35
C THR A 218 15.40 38.09 22.60
N GLU A 219 15.23 37.64 23.84
CA GLU A 219 15.23 36.22 24.21
C GLU A 219 13.86 35.55 23.98
N ARG A 220 12.93 36.23 23.31
CA ARG A 220 11.59 35.72 23.08
C ARG A 220 11.52 34.80 21.88
N THR A 221 10.83 33.69 22.08
CA THR A 221 10.50 32.75 21.01
C THR A 221 9.00 32.51 20.95
N VAL A 222 8.49 32.35 19.73
CA VAL A 222 7.09 32.02 19.47
C VAL A 222 7.01 30.64 18.82
N LYS A 223 6.40 29.68 19.51
CA LYS A 223 6.17 28.34 18.98
C LYS A 223 4.85 28.29 18.23
N VAL A 224 4.86 27.78 17.01
CA VAL A 224 3.62 27.39 16.31
C VAL A 224 3.16 26.08 16.91
N TYR A 225 2.08 26.09 17.69
CA TYR A 225 1.60 24.88 18.35
C TYR A 225 0.71 24.05 17.43
N LYS A 226 -0.33 24.66 16.84
CA LYS A 226 -1.28 23.97 15.96
C LYS A 226 -2.00 24.93 15.04
N TYR A 227 -2.22 24.52 13.79
CA TYR A 227 -3.15 25.18 12.87
C TYR A 227 -4.51 24.49 12.93
N ILE A 228 -5.57 25.26 13.20
CA ILE A 228 -6.96 24.79 13.27
C ILE A 228 -7.74 25.48 12.14
N PRO A 229 -8.08 24.77 11.04
CA PRO A 229 -8.81 25.34 9.91
C PRO A 229 -10.19 25.93 10.26
N ASN A 230 -10.94 25.26 11.13
CA ASN A 230 -12.28 25.67 11.55
C ASN A 230 -12.41 25.60 13.07
N PHE A 231 -11.97 26.66 13.74
CA PHE A 231 -11.96 26.74 15.18
C PHE A 231 -13.37 26.96 15.74
N ALA A 232 -13.71 26.20 16.79
CA ALA A 232 -14.92 26.37 17.57
C ALA A 232 -14.62 26.07 19.06
N PRO A 233 -15.04 26.92 20.02
CA PRO A 233 -14.68 26.76 21.44
C PRO A 233 -15.04 25.40 22.05
N ASN A 234 -16.16 24.81 21.64
CA ASN A 234 -16.63 23.51 22.12
C ASN A 234 -15.82 22.30 21.59
N TYR A 235 -14.97 22.50 20.57
CA TYR A 235 -14.05 21.48 20.05
C TYR A 235 -12.63 21.63 20.64
N GLY A 236 -12.40 22.62 21.51
CA GLY A 236 -11.10 22.85 22.12
C GLY A 236 -9.99 23.11 21.09
N MET A 237 -9.00 22.22 21.03
CA MET A 237 -7.88 22.30 20.08
C MET A 237 -8.12 21.53 18.78
N ASP A 238 -9.27 20.90 18.61
CA ASP A 238 -9.61 20.20 17.38
C ASP A 238 -10.41 21.08 16.43
N SER A 239 -10.29 20.77 15.14
CA SER A 239 -11.00 21.49 14.09
C SER A 239 -12.39 20.89 13.93
N LYS A 240 -13.41 21.74 13.82
CA LYS A 240 -14.78 21.29 13.50
C LYS A 240 -14.84 20.58 12.14
N THR A 241 -14.14 21.14 11.15
CA THR A 241 -13.98 20.60 9.79
C THR A 241 -12.59 20.91 9.27
N LEU A 242 -12.15 20.25 8.19
CA LEU A 242 -10.91 20.60 7.52
C LEU A 242 -11.04 21.80 6.56
N ARG A 243 -12.28 22.17 6.18
CA ARG A 243 -12.53 23.40 5.43
C ARG A 243 -12.17 24.63 6.29
N PRO A 244 -11.36 25.57 5.79
CA PRO A 244 -10.81 26.65 6.60
C PRO A 244 -11.80 27.80 6.82
N ASP A 245 -12.95 27.53 7.43
CA ASP A 245 -14.05 28.50 7.61
C ASP A 245 -13.77 29.54 8.73
N ASN A 246 -12.99 29.17 9.76
CA ASN A 246 -12.58 30.05 10.86
C ASN A 246 -11.16 29.69 11.33
N PRO A 247 -10.14 29.99 10.52
CA PRO A 247 -8.78 29.51 10.78
C PRO A 247 -8.15 30.21 11.98
N ARG A 248 -7.55 29.42 12.87
CA ARG A 248 -6.78 29.90 14.02
C ARG A 248 -5.43 29.20 14.10
N ILE A 249 -4.43 29.94 14.54
CA ILE A 249 -3.13 29.40 14.92
C ILE A 249 -3.05 29.47 16.43
N VAL A 250 -2.93 28.30 17.06
CA VAL A 250 -2.57 28.19 18.47
C VAL A 250 -1.05 28.33 18.54
N PHE A 251 -0.58 29.21 19.41
CA PHE A 251 0.84 29.49 19.60
C PHE A 251 1.16 29.66 21.07
N SER A 252 2.43 29.46 21.42
CA SER A 252 2.94 29.74 22.76
C SER A 252 4.16 30.65 22.69
N VAL A 253 4.32 31.49 23.70
CA VAL A 253 5.43 32.44 23.81
C VAL A 253 6.33 31.99 24.96
N TYR A 254 7.63 31.95 24.71
CA TYR A 254 8.64 31.60 25.70
C TYR A 254 9.71 32.68 25.80
N GLU A 255 10.38 32.71 26.95
CA GLU A 255 11.56 33.53 27.23
C GLU A 255 12.54 32.64 28.01
N ASN A 256 13.77 32.46 27.52
CA ASN A 256 14.76 31.54 28.09
C ASN A 256 14.22 30.13 28.36
N GLY A 257 13.40 29.62 27.44
CA GLY A 257 12.76 28.29 27.56
C GLY A 257 11.58 28.22 28.55
N LYS A 258 11.29 29.28 29.31
CA LYS A 258 10.14 29.35 30.21
C LYS A 258 8.90 29.81 29.45
N LEU A 259 7.79 29.07 29.60
CA LEU A 259 6.51 29.43 29.00
C LEU A 259 5.96 30.70 29.66
N LEU A 260 5.70 31.73 28.87
CA LEU A 260 5.06 32.97 29.31
C LEU A 260 3.53 32.93 29.12
N GLY A 261 3.07 32.30 28.04
CA GLY A 261 1.65 32.21 27.75
C GLY A 261 1.32 31.48 26.45
N VAL A 262 0.03 31.21 26.28
CA VAL A 262 -0.54 30.54 25.10
C VAL A 262 -1.66 31.42 24.56
N GLY A 263 -1.79 31.48 23.24
CA GLY A 263 -2.84 32.23 22.57
C GLY A 263 -3.33 31.55 21.30
N ALA A 264 -4.47 32.03 20.80
CA ALA A 264 -5.01 31.65 19.50
C ALA A 264 -5.27 32.91 18.67
N ALA A 265 -4.71 32.96 17.46
CA ALA A 265 -4.80 34.13 16.59
C ALA A 265 -5.43 33.78 15.24
N PRO A 266 -6.33 34.62 14.69
CA PRO A 266 -6.74 34.53 13.30
C PRO A 266 -5.62 35.05 12.39
N TRP A 267 -5.75 34.79 11.09
CA TRP A 267 -4.80 35.31 10.10
C TRP A 267 -4.78 36.84 10.05
N GLY A 268 -3.62 37.41 9.80
CA GLY A 268 -3.39 38.86 9.62
C GLY A 268 -3.49 39.70 10.88
N LYS A 269 -4.04 39.17 11.99
CA LYS A 269 -4.15 39.92 13.25
C LYS A 269 -2.77 40.07 13.89
N ARG A 270 -2.40 41.32 14.16
CA ARG A 270 -1.19 41.68 14.90
C ARG A 270 -1.42 41.45 16.40
N ILE A 271 -0.68 40.51 16.99
CA ILE A 271 -0.79 40.15 18.40
C ILE A 271 0.39 40.73 19.16
N LYS A 272 0.11 41.52 20.19
CA LYS A 272 1.14 42.02 21.11
C LYS A 272 1.54 40.89 22.06
N ILE A 273 2.81 40.52 22.06
CA ILE A 273 3.36 39.50 22.98
C ILE A 273 4.15 40.13 24.13
N ASP A 274 4.66 41.36 23.94
CA ASP A 274 5.22 42.20 24.99
C ASP A 274 5.25 43.69 24.57
N ASN A 275 5.81 44.58 25.39
CA ASN A 275 6.02 45.99 25.11
C ASN A 275 6.73 46.21 23.76
N ARG A 276 5.95 46.70 22.79
CA ARG A 276 6.38 46.97 21.39
C ARG A 276 6.82 45.73 20.60
N ILE A 277 6.54 44.51 21.08
CA ILE A 277 6.84 43.28 20.34
C ILE A 277 5.54 42.63 19.87
N TYR A 278 5.53 42.25 18.60
CA TYR A 278 4.35 41.71 17.96
C TYR A 278 4.64 40.46 17.15
N VAL A 279 3.66 39.57 17.09
CA VAL A 279 3.62 38.44 16.15
C VAL A 279 2.39 38.52 15.28
N THR A 280 2.53 38.17 14.01
CA THR A 280 1.42 38.10 13.05
C THR A 280 1.52 36.80 12.27
N PHE A 281 0.43 36.04 12.21
CA PHE A 281 0.31 34.84 11.38
C PHE A 281 -0.35 35.23 10.06
N LYS A 282 0.40 35.23 8.96
CA LYS A 282 -0.09 35.74 7.67
C LYS A 282 -0.99 34.75 6.93
N GLY A 283 -0.95 33.48 7.31
CA GLY A 283 -1.70 32.41 6.66
C GLY A 283 -0.92 31.11 6.69
N VAL A 284 -1.33 30.19 5.83
CA VAL A 284 -0.69 28.88 5.68
C VAL A 284 -0.24 28.63 4.24
N GLN A 285 0.79 27.81 4.08
CA GLN A 285 1.25 27.29 2.80
C GLN A 285 1.10 25.77 2.81
N PRO A 286 0.27 25.20 1.91
CA PRO A 286 0.11 23.76 1.83
C PRO A 286 1.41 23.04 1.44
N PHE A 287 1.55 21.81 1.90
CA PHE A 287 2.48 20.84 1.34
C PHE A 287 1.78 19.50 1.18
N THR A 288 2.25 18.71 0.22
CA THR A 288 1.80 17.33 0.01
C THR A 288 2.91 16.36 0.40
N VAL A 289 2.52 15.17 0.84
CA VAL A 289 3.41 14.02 1.05
C VAL A 289 3.01 12.95 0.03
N LEU A 290 3.91 12.67 -0.90
CA LEU A 290 3.74 11.66 -1.92
C LEU A 290 4.57 10.43 -1.59
N LYS A 291 3.94 9.25 -1.62
CA LYS A 291 4.66 7.99 -1.62
C LYS A 291 5.06 7.64 -3.03
N VAL A 292 6.36 7.63 -3.29
CA VAL A 292 6.91 7.30 -4.59
C VAL A 292 7.41 5.87 -4.58
N LYS A 293 7.08 5.11 -5.63
CA LYS A 293 7.44 3.70 -5.79
C LYS A 293 7.92 3.39 -7.20
N SER A 294 8.86 2.47 -7.29
CA SER A 294 9.22 1.76 -8.51
C SER A 294 9.06 0.27 -8.24
N ASP A 295 8.16 -0.39 -8.97
CA ASP A 295 7.81 -1.80 -8.77
C ASP A 295 8.06 -2.62 -10.06
N PRO A 296 9.32 -2.89 -10.45
CA PRO A 296 9.66 -3.54 -11.72
C PRO A 296 9.16 -4.99 -11.81
N GLY A 297 8.91 -5.64 -10.67
CA GLY A 297 8.39 -7.00 -10.62
C GLY A 297 6.86 -7.09 -10.72
N LEU A 298 6.15 -5.96 -10.59
CA LEU A 298 4.68 -5.93 -10.58
C LEU A 298 4.05 -6.45 -11.88
N PRO A 299 4.53 -6.09 -13.09
CA PRO A 299 3.96 -6.61 -14.34
C PRO A 299 4.08 -8.13 -14.44
N LEU A 300 5.21 -8.70 -14.04
CA LEU A 300 5.43 -10.15 -14.02
C LEU A 300 4.47 -10.83 -13.05
N ALA A 301 4.36 -10.30 -11.83
CA ALA A 301 3.45 -10.84 -10.83
C ALA A 301 1.98 -10.75 -11.27
N ALA A 302 1.57 -9.63 -11.89
CA ALA A 302 0.22 -9.46 -12.43
C ALA A 302 -0.07 -10.47 -13.55
N ALA A 303 0.85 -10.65 -14.50
CA ALA A 303 0.71 -11.65 -15.56
C ALA A 303 0.61 -13.07 -14.97
N GLY A 304 1.43 -13.40 -13.97
CA GLY A 304 1.36 -14.67 -13.25
C GLY A 304 0.02 -14.87 -12.54
N GLY A 305 -0.54 -13.82 -11.94
CA GLY A 305 -1.88 -13.83 -11.35
C GLY A 305 -2.98 -14.14 -12.36
N VAL A 306 -2.96 -13.49 -13.52
CA VAL A 306 -3.91 -13.77 -14.61
C VAL A 306 -3.77 -15.21 -15.12
N MET A 307 -2.54 -15.69 -15.32
CA MET A 307 -2.26 -17.07 -15.71
C MET A 307 -2.79 -18.08 -14.68
N LEU A 308 -2.58 -17.80 -13.40
CA LEU A 308 -3.03 -18.65 -12.30
C LEU A 308 -4.55 -18.76 -12.28
N VAL A 309 -5.27 -17.64 -12.30
CA VAL A 309 -6.73 -17.61 -12.30
C VAL A 309 -7.29 -18.34 -13.52
N THR A 310 -6.76 -18.04 -14.71
CA THR A 310 -7.15 -18.72 -15.95
C THR A 310 -6.89 -20.24 -15.86
N GLY A 311 -5.73 -20.63 -15.32
CA GLY A 311 -5.36 -22.03 -15.13
C GLY A 311 -6.30 -22.78 -14.19
N VAL A 312 -6.71 -22.16 -13.09
CA VAL A 312 -7.72 -22.71 -12.16
C VAL A 312 -9.05 -22.90 -12.85
N CYS A 313 -9.55 -21.90 -13.58
CA CYS A 313 -10.82 -21.99 -14.31
C CYS A 313 -10.80 -23.15 -15.33
N LEU A 314 -9.73 -23.25 -16.13
CA LEU A 314 -9.59 -24.33 -17.12
C LEU A 314 -9.45 -25.71 -16.50
N ALA A 315 -8.79 -25.83 -15.34
CA ALA A 315 -8.63 -27.09 -14.64
C ALA A 315 -9.94 -27.59 -13.99
N GLN A 316 -10.76 -26.68 -13.45
CA GLN A 316 -11.98 -27.00 -12.68
C GLN A 316 -13.23 -27.11 -13.55
N CYS A 317 -13.47 -26.17 -14.48
CA CYS A 317 -14.69 -26.15 -15.31
C CYS A 317 -14.79 -27.35 -16.27
N LEU A 318 -13.72 -28.16 -16.38
CA LEU A 318 -13.63 -29.32 -17.27
C LEU A 318 -13.30 -30.61 -16.52
N ALA A 319 -13.38 -30.61 -15.19
CA ALA A 319 -13.32 -31.83 -14.40
C ALA A 319 -14.48 -32.75 -14.82
N PRO A 320 -14.23 -34.02 -15.19
CA PRO A 320 -15.31 -34.94 -15.48
C PRO A 320 -16.17 -35.08 -14.23
N VAL A 321 -17.45 -34.72 -14.32
CA VAL A 321 -18.45 -35.03 -13.30
C VAL A 321 -18.39 -36.52 -13.06
N GLY A 322 -17.87 -36.92 -11.89
CA GLY A 322 -17.71 -38.33 -11.55
C GLY A 322 -19.08 -39.02 -11.59
N LYS A 323 -19.16 -40.16 -12.29
CA LYS A 323 -20.25 -41.12 -12.12
C LYS A 323 -20.27 -41.57 -10.65
N ARG A 324 -21.03 -40.88 -9.80
CA ARG A 324 -21.46 -41.41 -8.50
C ARG A 324 -22.76 -42.17 -8.73
N GLY A 325 -22.76 -43.46 -8.37
CA GLY A 325 -23.96 -44.25 -8.18
C GLY A 325 -24.20 -45.37 -9.19
N LYS A 326 -23.49 -46.49 -9.04
CA LYS A 326 -24.00 -47.85 -9.32
C LYS A 326 -23.20 -48.86 -8.48
N GLN A 327 -23.35 -48.79 -7.17
CA GLN A 327 -23.08 -49.88 -6.24
C GLN A 327 -24.12 -49.78 -5.10
N SER A 328 -25.35 -50.17 -5.42
CA SER A 328 -26.39 -50.50 -4.44
C SER A 328 -27.58 -51.08 -5.22
N ALA A 329 -27.48 -52.34 -5.60
CA ALA A 329 -28.58 -53.15 -6.10
C ALA A 329 -28.17 -54.63 -6.00
N SER A 330 -28.00 -55.11 -4.77
CA SER A 330 -27.98 -56.56 -4.47
C SER A 330 -28.43 -56.77 -3.03
N SER A 331 -29.67 -56.38 -2.74
CA SER A 331 -30.39 -56.87 -1.57
C SER A 331 -31.89 -56.78 -1.85
N GLU A 332 -32.34 -57.58 -2.81
CA GLU A 332 -33.75 -57.96 -2.89
C GLU A 332 -33.91 -59.34 -2.23
N ARG A 333 -34.35 -59.26 -0.97
CA ARG A 333 -35.28 -60.15 -0.28
C ARG A 333 -35.66 -61.45 -1.01
N LYS A 334 -35.12 -62.55 -0.49
CA LYS A 334 -35.78 -63.87 -0.51
C LYS A 334 -37.05 -63.78 0.35
N LEU A 335 -38.20 -63.99 -0.29
CA LEU A 335 -39.48 -64.26 0.34
C LEU A 335 -39.49 -65.70 0.86
N GLU A 336 -39.93 -65.90 2.11
CA GLU A 336 -40.57 -67.14 2.57
C GLU A 336 -41.71 -66.80 3.54
N PRO A 337 -42.72 -67.69 3.66
CA PRO A 337 -44.10 -67.31 3.93
C PRO A 337 -44.49 -67.36 5.41
N VAL A 338 -45.51 -66.57 5.72
CA VAL A 338 -46.20 -66.46 7.01
C VAL A 338 -47.00 -67.72 7.30
N GLY A 339 -46.69 -68.40 8.40
CA GLY A 339 -47.61 -69.25 9.15
C GLY A 339 -47.61 -68.77 10.60
N GLY A 340 -48.70 -68.65 11.34
CA GLY A 340 -50.12 -68.81 11.07
C GLY A 340 -50.87 -68.62 12.41
N ILE A 341 -52.19 -68.42 12.32
CA ILE A 341 -53.24 -68.69 13.35
C ILE A 341 -53.15 -67.82 14.64
N MET A 342 -54.19 -67.28 15.29
CA MET A 342 -55.66 -67.39 15.38
C MET A 342 -56.21 -65.96 15.67
N ASP A 343 -57.46 -65.57 15.45
CA ASP A 343 -58.63 -66.02 16.20
C ASP A 343 -59.93 -65.71 15.44
N GLY A 344 -60.79 -66.72 15.38
CA GLY A 344 -62.22 -66.54 15.37
C GLY A 344 -62.78 -67.27 16.58
N LEU A 345 -63.54 -66.56 17.42
CA LEU A 345 -64.62 -67.14 18.20
C LEU A 345 -65.68 -66.07 18.43
N GLN A 346 -66.92 -66.50 18.19
CA GLN A 346 -68.12 -66.02 18.87
C GLN A 346 -67.98 -66.14 20.39
#